data_AF-A0A967VU58-F1
#
_entry.id   AF-A0A967VU58-F1
#
_cell.length_a   1.000
_cell.length_b   1.000
_cell.length_c   1.000
_cell.angle_alpha   90.00
_cell.angle_beta   90.00
_cell.angle_gamma   90.00
#
_symmetry.space_group_name_H-M   'P 1'
#
loop_
_entity.id
_entity.type
_entity.pdbx_description
1 polymer ?
#
loop_
_entity_poly.entity_id
_entity_poly.type
_entity_poly.pdbx_seq_one_letter_code
_entity_poly.pdbx_strand_id
1 'polypeptide(L)'
;AELQPGQRIRNAAGGYGLVEGLQFVARPEVMYNLSVAEAHTYFVGAGQWLVHNGCDISITGDAKSKYGSYTITFKSGKRYHGKGPLSRAKQSTRYRSQQHNDEALRIQWTSSSSERQQRIDEAVRILSDDPNNTYNVINPPGLRHLFEDDIF
;
A
#
# COMPACT_ATOMS: atom_id res chain seq x y z
N ALA A 1 7.35 -3.04 -15.22
CA ALA A 1 8.77 -3.20 -15.54
C ALA A 1 9.58 -2.50 -14.46
N GLU A 2 10.76 -3.03 -14.12
CA GLU A 2 11.66 -2.44 -13.12
C GLU A 2 12.51 -1.34 -13.74
N LEU A 3 12.96 -0.39 -12.91
CA LEU A 3 13.82 0.71 -13.32
C LEU A 3 15.21 0.17 -13.72
N GLN A 4 15.85 0.76 -14.73
CA GLN A 4 17.17 0.36 -15.24
C GLN A 4 18.08 1.58 -15.45
N PRO A 5 19.42 1.42 -15.34
CA PRO A 5 20.36 2.46 -15.72
C PRO A 5 20.13 2.97 -17.15
N GLY A 6 20.32 4.27 -17.36
CA GLY A 6 20.05 4.96 -18.63
C GLY A 6 18.58 5.32 -18.88
N GLN A 7 17.64 4.84 -18.05
CA GLN A 7 16.24 5.27 -18.15
C GLN A 7 16.06 6.71 -17.65
N ARG A 8 15.02 7.38 -18.17
CA ARG A 8 14.71 8.78 -17.87
C ARG A 8 13.62 8.89 -16.80
N ILE A 9 13.84 9.72 -15.79
CA ILE A 9 12.87 10.04 -14.74
C ILE A 9 12.51 11.52 -14.83
N ARG A 10 11.21 11.85 -14.76
CA ARG A 10 10.74 13.24 -14.79
C ARG A 10 11.09 13.98 -13.50
N ASN A 11 11.48 15.24 -13.61
CA ASN A 11 11.68 16.13 -12.46
C ASN A 11 10.59 17.21 -12.35
N ALA A 12 10.56 17.92 -11.23
CA ALA A 12 9.59 19.00 -10.98
C ALA A 12 9.71 20.21 -11.91
N ALA A 13 10.86 20.40 -12.56
CA ALA A 13 11.06 21.45 -13.57
C ALA A 13 10.49 21.09 -14.95
N GLY A 14 9.84 19.92 -15.08
CA GLY A 14 9.29 19.42 -16.35
C GLY A 14 10.31 18.72 -17.26
N GLY A 15 11.58 18.64 -16.83
CA GLY A 15 12.66 17.96 -17.53
C GLY A 15 12.83 16.50 -17.10
N TYR A 16 13.97 15.91 -17.46
CA TYR A 16 14.33 14.54 -17.13
C TYR A 16 15.74 14.43 -16.56
N GLY A 17 15.95 13.47 -15.65
CA GLY A 17 17.25 12.97 -15.24
C GLY A 17 17.45 11.51 -15.67
N LEU A 18 18.70 11.08 -15.70
CA LEU A 18 19.06 9.70 -16.02
C LEU A 18 19.26 8.89 -14.75
N VAL A 19 18.85 7.62 -14.80
CA VAL A 19 19.22 6.63 -13.79
C VAL A 19 20.68 6.25 -14.03
N GLU A 20 21.57 6.61 -13.10
CA GLU A 20 22.99 6.26 -13.21
C GLU A 20 23.27 4.83 -12.74
N GLY A 21 22.51 4.36 -11.76
CA GLY A 21 22.69 3.04 -11.15
C GLY A 21 21.58 2.69 -10.17
N LEU A 22 21.57 1.44 -9.71
CA LEU A 22 20.69 0.93 -8.67
C LEU A 22 21.54 0.41 -7.52
N GLN A 23 21.21 0.82 -6.30
CA GLN A 23 21.83 0.30 -5.09
C GLN A 23 20.75 -0.27 -4.18
N PHE A 24 20.92 -1.54 -3.80
CA PHE A 24 20.01 -2.22 -2.87
C PHE A 24 20.63 -2.20 -1.48
N VAL A 25 19.91 -1.62 -0.52
CA VAL A 25 20.33 -1.55 0.89
C VAL A 25 19.29 -2.28 1.73
N ALA A 26 19.66 -3.44 2.27
CA ALA A 26 18.80 -4.23 3.13
C ALA A 26 19.10 -3.91 4.60
N ARG A 27 18.50 -2.84 5.13
CA ARG A 27 18.57 -2.49 6.55
C ARG A 27 17.23 -1.94 7.05
N PRO A 28 16.89 -2.12 8.33
CA PRO A 28 15.72 -1.47 8.91
C PRO A 28 15.87 0.06 8.87
N GLU A 29 14.88 0.74 8.29
CA GLU A 29 14.81 2.19 8.20
C GLU A 29 13.37 2.65 8.44
N VAL A 30 13.22 3.83 9.05
CA VAL A 30 11.91 4.48 9.13
C VAL A 30 11.57 5.05 7.75
N MET A 31 10.51 4.54 7.14
CA MET A 31 10.05 4.95 5.82
C MET A 31 8.77 5.78 5.93
N TYR A 32 8.72 6.91 5.24
CA TYR A 32 7.55 7.78 5.22
C TYR A 32 6.75 7.59 3.93
N ASN A 33 5.43 7.78 4.03
CA ASN A 33 4.53 7.68 2.90
C ASN A 33 3.57 8.88 2.85
N LEU A 34 3.20 9.33 1.64
CA LEU A 34 2.26 10.44 1.45
C LEU A 34 0.92 9.93 0.90
N SER A 35 -0.18 10.39 1.50
CA SER A 35 -1.52 10.26 0.93
C SER A 35 -1.80 11.48 0.06
N VAL A 36 -1.76 11.30 -1.27
CA VAL A 36 -2.10 12.36 -2.24
C VAL A 36 -3.46 12.04 -2.83
N ALA A 37 -4.38 13.01 -2.86
CA ALA A 37 -5.80 12.74 -3.08
C ALA A 37 -6.18 12.38 -4.54
N GLU A 38 -5.42 12.82 -5.54
CA GLU A 38 -5.90 12.79 -6.93
C GLU A 38 -4.99 12.01 -7.88
N ALA A 39 -3.77 12.48 -8.15
CA ALA A 39 -2.89 11.87 -9.14
C ALA A 39 -2.06 10.69 -8.60
N HIS A 40 -2.06 10.45 -7.28
CA HIS A 40 -1.16 9.50 -6.60
C HIS A 40 0.33 9.65 -6.94
N THR A 41 0.73 10.80 -7.47
CA THR A 41 2.11 11.15 -7.81
C THR A 41 2.59 12.34 -6.99
N TYR A 42 3.87 12.35 -6.64
CA TYR A 42 4.53 13.49 -5.98
C TYR A 42 6.02 13.51 -6.31
N PHE A 43 6.70 14.61 -5.96
CA PHE A 43 8.13 14.78 -6.19
C PHE A 43 8.92 14.50 -4.91
N VAL A 44 10.03 13.75 -5.01
CA VAL A 44 10.88 13.39 -3.85
C VAL A 44 12.38 13.59 -4.10
N GLY A 45 13.12 13.72 -3.00
CA GLY A 45 14.58 13.79 -3.00
C GLY A 45 15.13 15.12 -3.53
N ALA A 46 16.46 15.26 -3.51
CA ALA A 46 17.13 16.48 -3.95
C ALA A 46 16.83 16.83 -5.42
N GLY A 47 16.71 15.83 -6.28
CA GLY A 47 16.38 16.01 -7.70
C GLY A 47 14.90 16.25 -7.99
N GLN A 48 14.04 16.23 -6.97
CA GLN A 48 12.58 16.40 -7.11
C GLN A 48 12.01 15.48 -8.19
N TRP A 49 12.18 14.18 -8.00
CA TRP A 49 11.81 13.15 -8.97
C TRP A 49 10.34 12.77 -8.85
N LEU A 50 9.63 12.73 -9.97
CA LEU A 50 8.23 12.32 -10.03
C LEU A 50 8.14 10.82 -9.72
N VAL A 51 7.53 10.50 -8.59
CA VAL A 51 7.22 9.13 -8.19
C VAL A 51 5.73 8.92 -8.18
N HIS A 52 5.36 7.66 -8.40
CA HIS A 52 3.99 7.20 -8.32
C HIS A 52 3.83 6.25 -7.14
N ASN A 53 2.96 6.59 -6.21
CA ASN A 53 2.83 5.90 -4.92
C ASN A 53 1.56 5.03 -4.80
N GLY A 54 0.83 4.87 -5.90
CA GLY A 54 -0.28 3.93 -5.94
C GLY A 54 -1.07 4.01 -7.23
N CYS A 55 -1.04 2.95 -8.06
CA CYS A 55 -2.00 2.79 -9.14
C CYS A 55 -2.74 1.49 -8.92
N ASP A 56 -4.07 1.59 -8.85
CA ASP A 56 -4.95 0.45 -9.15
C ASP A 56 -5.03 0.31 -10.67
N ILE A 57 -3.93 -0.09 -11.31
CA ILE A 57 -3.99 -0.58 -12.68
C ILE A 57 -4.46 -2.03 -12.61
N SER A 58 -5.78 -2.21 -12.67
CA SER A 58 -6.43 -3.49 -12.85
C SER A 58 -6.34 -3.90 -14.32
N ILE A 59 -5.23 -4.52 -14.72
CA ILE A 59 -5.09 -5.16 -16.07
C ILE A 59 -5.75 -6.55 -16.10
N THR A 60 -6.29 -7.02 -14.98
CA THR A 60 -7.02 -8.28 -14.89
C THR A 60 -8.49 -7.96 -14.70
N GLY A 61 -9.35 -8.41 -15.61
CA GLY A 61 -10.82 -8.30 -15.55
C GLY A 61 -11.47 -9.06 -14.38
N ASP A 62 -10.83 -9.13 -13.22
CA ASP A 62 -11.45 -9.56 -11.97
C ASP A 62 -12.44 -8.45 -11.57
N ALA A 63 -13.73 -8.71 -11.79
CA ALA A 63 -14.86 -7.79 -11.58
C ALA A 63 -15.09 -7.30 -10.12
N LYS A 64 -14.07 -7.34 -9.27
CA LYS A 64 -14.14 -6.86 -7.88
C LYS A 64 -13.72 -5.39 -7.84
N SER A 65 -14.59 -4.56 -7.23
CA SER A 65 -14.50 -3.10 -7.09
C SER A 65 -13.06 -2.56 -6.96
N LYS A 66 -12.81 -1.42 -7.62
CA LYS A 66 -11.60 -0.60 -7.47
C LYS A 66 -11.27 -0.33 -5.99
N TYR A 67 -12.30 -0.18 -5.16
CA TYR A 67 -12.15 0.11 -3.74
C TYR A 67 -12.54 -1.08 -2.87
N GLY A 68 -11.76 -1.32 -1.83
CA GLY A 68 -12.02 -2.37 -0.85
C GLY A 68 -11.00 -2.41 0.26
N SER A 69 -11.26 -3.24 1.26
CA SER A 69 -10.33 -3.57 2.32
C SER A 69 -10.22 -5.09 2.46
N TYR A 70 -9.09 -5.57 2.98
CA TYR A 70 -8.86 -6.99 3.15
C TYR A 70 -8.10 -7.31 4.42
N THR A 71 -8.27 -8.56 4.86
CA THR A 71 -7.49 -9.21 5.91
C THR A 71 -6.83 -10.45 5.30
N ILE A 72 -5.52 -10.58 5.48
CA ILE A 72 -4.76 -11.80 5.22
C ILE A 72 -4.54 -12.48 6.57
N THR A 73 -4.87 -13.76 6.67
CA THR A 73 -4.54 -14.58 7.84
C THR A 73 -3.44 -15.54 7.46
N PHE A 74 -2.41 -15.66 8.28
CA PHE A 74 -1.24 -16.53 8.03
C PHE A 74 -1.25 -17.78 8.91
N LYS A 75 -0.44 -18.78 8.58
CA LYS A 75 -0.34 -20.05 9.33
C LYS A 75 0.09 -19.84 10.77
N SER A 76 0.94 -18.84 11.03
CA SER A 76 1.31 -18.46 12.40
C SER A 76 0.15 -17.93 13.26
N GLY A 77 -1.01 -17.65 12.67
CA GLY A 77 -2.12 -16.97 13.33
C GLY A 77 -2.05 -15.44 13.24
N LYS A 78 -0.93 -14.87 12.78
CA LYS A 78 -0.79 -13.44 12.54
C LYS A 78 -1.70 -12.98 11.41
N ARG A 79 -2.06 -11.69 11.45
CA ARG A 79 -2.91 -11.05 10.45
C ARG A 79 -2.25 -9.84 9.80
N TYR A 80 -2.68 -9.53 8.59
CA TYR A 80 -2.33 -8.29 7.91
C TYR A 80 -3.59 -7.69 7.29
N HIS A 81 -3.85 -6.42 7.58
CA HIS A 81 -4.93 -5.64 7.01
C HIS A 81 -4.39 -4.66 5.98
N GLY A 82 -5.12 -4.51 4.88
CA GLY A 82 -4.78 -3.51 3.88
C GLY A 82 -6.01 -3.08 3.09
N LYS A 83 -5.80 -2.10 2.21
CA LYS A 83 -6.81 -1.53 1.33
C LYS A 83 -6.46 -1.70 -0.15
N GLY A 84 -7.48 -1.62 -1.00
CA GLY A 84 -7.43 -1.70 -2.45
C GLY A 84 -8.11 -2.95 -3.02
N PRO A 85 -7.97 -3.19 -4.33
CA PRO A 85 -8.63 -4.27 -5.03
C PRO A 85 -8.09 -5.65 -4.63
N LEU A 86 -8.82 -6.70 -5.00
CA LEU A 86 -8.42 -8.09 -4.71
C LEU A 86 -7.04 -8.43 -5.30
N SER A 87 -6.68 -7.86 -6.46
CA SER A 87 -5.35 -8.04 -7.07
C SER A 87 -4.23 -7.56 -6.14
N ARG A 88 -4.41 -6.40 -5.48
CA ARG A 88 -3.48 -5.88 -4.49
C ARG A 88 -3.41 -6.76 -3.24
N ALA A 89 -4.54 -7.32 -2.81
CA ALA A 89 -4.56 -8.28 -1.71
C ALA A 89 -3.71 -9.52 -2.04
N LYS A 90 -3.91 -10.11 -3.24
CA LYS A 90 -3.12 -11.26 -3.74
C LYS A 90 -1.62 -10.93 -3.81
N GLN A 91 -1.26 -9.74 -4.31
CA GLN A 91 0.14 -9.31 -4.37
C GLN A 91 0.74 -9.16 -2.97
N SER A 92 0.00 -8.54 -2.04
CA SER A 92 0.43 -8.34 -0.65
C SER A 92 0.61 -9.67 0.07
N THR A 93 -0.27 -10.64 -0.17
CA THR A 93 -0.13 -12.01 0.34
C THR A 93 1.21 -12.62 -0.05
N ARG A 94 1.56 -12.61 -1.33
CA ARG A 94 2.83 -13.18 -1.81
C ARG A 94 4.02 -12.50 -1.16
N TYR A 95 4.01 -11.17 -1.14
CA TYR A 95 5.09 -10.38 -0.56
C TYR A 95 5.26 -10.65 0.94
N ARG A 96 4.18 -10.57 1.72
CA ARG A 96 4.23 -10.79 3.18
C ARG A 96 4.61 -12.23 3.54
N SER A 97 4.13 -13.22 2.79
CA SER A 97 4.54 -14.60 3.01
C SER A 97 6.03 -14.81 2.76
N GLN A 98 6.61 -14.18 1.74
CA GLN A 98 8.05 -14.23 1.49
C GLN A 98 8.84 -13.49 2.56
N GLN A 99 8.42 -12.28 2.93
CA GLN A 99 9.12 -11.47 3.93
C GLN A 99 9.19 -12.12 5.31
N HIS A 100 8.12 -12.79 5.73
CA HIS A 100 8.01 -13.38 7.05
C HIS A 100 8.21 -14.89 7.07
N ASN A 101 8.45 -15.51 5.90
CA ASN A 101 8.50 -16.95 5.73
C ASN A 101 7.28 -17.66 6.38
N ASP A 102 6.10 -17.10 6.15
CA ASP A 102 4.84 -17.50 6.79
C ASP A 102 3.73 -17.58 5.74
N GLU A 103 3.22 -18.77 5.47
CA GLU A 103 2.24 -18.98 4.41
C GLU A 103 0.88 -18.37 4.76
N ALA A 104 0.23 -17.73 3.80
CA ALA A 104 -1.13 -17.25 3.97
C ALA A 104 -2.14 -18.41 3.93
N LEU A 105 -3.00 -18.48 4.96
CA LEU A 105 -4.12 -19.40 5.04
C LEU A 105 -5.33 -18.90 4.26
N ARG A 106 -5.65 -17.61 4.38
CA ARG A 106 -6.84 -17.02 3.73
C ARG A 106 -6.69 -15.53 3.46
N ILE A 107 -7.40 -15.08 2.42
CA ILE A 107 -7.60 -13.67 2.11
C ILE A 107 -9.11 -13.41 2.21
N GLN A 108 -9.50 -12.50 3.11
CA GLN A 108 -10.86 -11.99 3.22
C GLN A 108 -10.89 -10.58 2.65
N TRP A 109 -11.57 -10.39 1.52
CA TRP A 109 -11.67 -9.08 0.86
C TRP A 109 -13.13 -8.62 0.84
N THR A 110 -13.35 -7.35 1.15
CA THR A 110 -14.65 -6.68 1.16
C THR A 110 -14.59 -5.44 0.28
N SER A 111 -15.54 -5.30 -0.64
CA SER A 111 -15.66 -4.11 -1.49
C SER A 111 -16.10 -2.89 -0.66
N SER A 112 -15.60 -1.72 -1.04
CA SER A 112 -16.03 -0.45 -0.48
C SER A 112 -16.63 0.43 -1.58
N SER A 113 -17.51 1.35 -1.20
CA SER A 113 -18.19 2.26 -2.13
C SER A 113 -17.29 3.38 -2.67
N SER A 114 -16.26 3.76 -1.93
CA SER A 114 -15.37 4.86 -2.28
C SER A 114 -13.96 4.70 -1.71
N GLU A 115 -13.03 5.53 -2.20
CA GLU A 115 -11.67 5.59 -1.67
C GLU A 115 -11.63 6.05 -0.20
N ARG A 116 -12.54 6.96 0.18
CA ARG A 116 -12.70 7.38 1.57
C ARG A 116 -13.18 6.22 2.42
N GLN A 117 -14.20 5.50 1.96
CA GLN A 117 -14.77 4.39 2.70
C GLN A 117 -13.76 3.25 2.89
N GLN A 118 -12.97 2.87 1.89
CA GLN A 118 -11.97 1.82 2.07
C GLN A 118 -10.87 2.18 3.10
N ARG A 119 -10.57 3.48 3.27
CA ARG A 119 -9.63 3.93 4.31
C ARG A 119 -10.24 3.77 5.70
N ILE A 120 -11.51 4.13 5.85
CA ILE A 120 -12.27 3.92 7.10
C ILE A 120 -12.36 2.42 7.40
N ASP A 121 -12.78 1.61 6.44
CA ASP A 121 -12.95 0.16 6.60
C ASP A 121 -11.63 -0.54 7.01
N GLU A 122 -10.51 -0.16 6.38
CA GLU A 122 -9.18 -0.65 6.76
C GLU A 122 -8.81 -0.22 8.19
N ALA A 123 -9.03 1.06 8.52
CA ALA A 123 -8.69 1.58 9.83
C ALA A 123 -9.48 0.85 10.93
N VAL A 124 -10.78 0.64 10.72
CA VAL A 124 -11.62 -0.14 11.63
C VAL A 124 -11.08 -1.57 11.78
N ARG A 125 -10.73 -2.25 10.68
CA ARG A 125 -10.13 -3.61 10.75
C ARG A 125 -8.87 -3.64 11.62
N ILE A 126 -7.96 -2.69 11.44
CA ILE A 126 -6.69 -2.62 12.19
C ILE A 126 -6.95 -2.33 13.67
N LEU A 127 -7.80 -1.34 13.98
CA LEU A 127 -8.07 -0.94 15.37
C LEU A 127 -8.90 -1.99 16.13
N SER A 128 -9.73 -2.75 15.43
CA SER A 128 -10.50 -3.85 16.02
C SER A 128 -9.70 -5.13 16.25
N ASP A 129 -8.43 -5.18 15.81
CA ASP A 129 -7.56 -6.34 15.94
C ASP A 129 -6.65 -6.28 17.17
N ASP A 130 -6.15 -7.44 17.61
CA ASP A 130 -5.09 -7.57 18.61
C ASP A 130 -3.78 -6.99 18.03
N PRO A 131 -3.26 -5.88 18.62
CA PRO A 131 -2.05 -5.24 18.15
C PRO A 131 -0.79 -6.11 18.31
N ASN A 132 -0.84 -7.16 19.12
CA ASN A 132 0.29 -8.08 19.30
C ASN A 132 0.33 -9.19 18.24
N ASN A 133 -0.77 -9.40 17.52
CA ASN A 133 -0.92 -10.50 16.57
C ASN A 133 -1.11 -10.03 15.12
N THR A 134 -0.35 -9.00 14.73
CA THR A 134 -0.44 -8.37 13.41
C THR A 134 0.92 -8.12 12.77
N TYR A 135 0.94 -8.08 11.44
CA TYR A 135 2.05 -7.59 10.62
C TYR A 135 1.86 -6.12 10.21
N ASN A 136 0.78 -5.46 10.62
CA ASN A 136 0.61 -4.01 10.45
C ASN A 136 1.51 -3.26 11.44
N VAL A 137 2.53 -2.57 10.92
CA VAL A 137 3.51 -1.82 11.74
C VAL A 137 3.32 -0.30 11.71
N ILE A 138 2.30 0.18 10.99
CA ILE A 138 2.03 1.62 10.80
C ILE A 138 0.56 1.89 11.09
N ASN A 139 0.27 3.04 11.70
CA ASN A 139 -1.09 3.52 11.92
C ASN A 139 -1.87 3.62 10.59
N PRO A 140 -3.16 3.27 10.59
CA PRO A 140 -3.96 3.31 9.38
C PRO A 140 -4.09 4.74 8.85
N PRO A 141 -3.95 4.96 7.53
CA PRO A 141 -4.19 6.27 6.92
C PRO A 141 -5.64 6.74 7.08
N GLY A 142 -6.58 5.83 7.32
CA GLY A 142 -7.98 6.15 7.61
C GLY A 142 -8.25 6.71 9.01
N LEU A 143 -7.27 6.69 9.92
CA LEU A 143 -7.45 7.10 11.30
C LEU A 143 -7.98 8.53 11.44
N ARG A 144 -7.56 9.44 10.56
CA ARG A 144 -8.06 10.82 10.53
C ARG A 144 -9.57 10.90 10.26
N HIS A 145 -10.08 10.11 9.32
CA HIS A 145 -11.50 10.13 8.96
C HIS A 145 -12.37 9.61 10.11
N LEU A 146 -11.86 8.67 10.90
CA LEU A 146 -12.55 8.17 12.08
C LEU A 146 -12.76 9.24 13.15
N PHE A 147 -11.76 10.12 13.35
CA PHE A 147 -11.87 11.27 14.25
C PHE A 147 -12.76 12.39 13.70
N GLU A 148 -12.75 12.61 12.38
CA GLU A 148 -13.59 13.63 11.74
C GLU A 148 -15.09 13.27 11.76
N ASP A 149 -15.39 11.97 11.71
CA ASP A 149 -16.76 11.46 11.62
C ASP A 149 -17.34 11.00 12.97
N ASP A 150 -16.63 11.20 14.09
CA ASP A 150 -17.02 10.73 15.43
C ASP A 150 -17.44 9.24 15.46
N ILE A 151 -16.71 8.39 14.74
CA ILE A 151 -17.02 6.95 14.60
C ILE A 151 -16.57 6.16 15.86
N PHE A 152 -15.90 6.80 16.82
CA PHE A 152 -15.40 6.22 18.08
C PHE A 152 -15.68 7.11 19.29
#